data_AF-A0A1R1YCM8-F1
#
_entry.id   AF-A0A1R1YCM8-F1
#
_cell.length_a   1.000
_cell.length_b   1.000
_cell.length_c   1.000
_cell.angle_alpha   90.00
_cell.angle_beta   90.00
_cell.angle_gamma   90.00
#
_symmetry.space_group_name_H-M   'P 1'
#
loop_
_entity.id
_entity.type
_entity.pdbx_description
1 polymer ?
#
loop_
_entity_poly.entity_id
_entity_poly.type
_entity_poly.pdbx_seq_one_letter_code
_entity_poly.pdbx_strand_id
1 'polypeptide(L)'
;MDGGREWTNSVWNPEWNRFQSIFKPDNESSSKKVKLHFVAGNHDIGVGDTIVNWAVQRYRHNVGELNYVFEANGHAIIVLDTISYENSNSNINSESRRFLDYVSKGKNLMTIP
;
A
#
# COMPACT_ATOMS: atom_id res chain seq x y z
N MET A 1 -10.46 -1.55 -3.89
CA MET A 1 -11.78 -1.26 -4.51
C MET A 1 -11.67 -1.57 -5.98
N ASP A 2 -12.65 -2.23 -6.60
CA ASP A 2 -12.44 -2.87 -7.91
C ASP A 2 -12.14 -1.92 -9.09
N GLY A 3 -12.46 -0.63 -8.99
CA GLY A 3 -12.17 0.37 -10.04
C GLY A 3 -11.10 1.39 -9.67
N GLY A 4 -10.23 1.09 -8.71
CA GLY A 4 -9.27 2.07 -8.18
C GLY A 4 -8.33 2.68 -9.23
N ARG A 5 -7.98 1.96 -10.29
CA ARG A 5 -7.12 2.46 -11.39
C ARG A 5 -7.88 3.07 -12.56
N GLU A 6 -9.20 2.91 -12.63
CA GLU A 6 -10.04 3.42 -13.72
C GLU A 6 -10.92 4.60 -13.31
N TRP A 7 -11.24 4.71 -12.02
CA TRP A 7 -12.15 5.72 -11.52
C TRP A 7 -11.51 7.10 -11.39
N THR A 8 -12.22 8.09 -11.91
CA THR A 8 -12.01 9.51 -11.58
C THR A 8 -12.37 9.77 -10.11
N ASN A 9 -11.97 10.92 -9.59
CA ASN A 9 -12.26 11.30 -8.20
C ASN A 9 -13.77 11.38 -7.90
N SER A 10 -14.63 11.62 -8.90
CA SER A 10 -16.08 11.68 -8.70
C SER A 10 -16.70 10.33 -8.33
N VAL A 11 -16.08 9.22 -8.73
CA VAL A 11 -16.52 7.87 -8.37
C VAL A 11 -15.68 7.33 -7.21
N TRP A 12 -14.37 7.60 -7.23
CA TRP A 12 -13.46 7.09 -6.21
C TRP A 12 -13.72 7.69 -4.82
N ASN A 13 -13.99 8.99 -4.70
CA ASN A 13 -14.19 9.63 -3.39
C ASN A 13 -15.40 9.08 -2.63
N PRO A 14 -16.60 8.91 -3.25
CA PRO A 14 -17.73 8.25 -2.57
C PRO A 14 -17.41 6.83 -2.08
N GLU A 15 -16.72 6.04 -2.89
CA GLU A 15 -16.34 4.66 -2.53
C GLU A 15 -15.28 4.63 -1.43
N TRP A 16 -14.33 5.56 -1.44
CA TRP A 16 -13.37 5.74 -0.37
C TRP A 16 -14.04 6.15 0.94
N ASN A 17 -14.97 7.10 0.90
CA ASN A 17 -15.76 7.49 2.08
C ASN A 17 -16.58 6.31 2.62
N ARG A 18 -17.19 5.53 1.72
CA ARG A 18 -17.93 4.30 2.09
C ARG A 18 -16.99 3.31 2.78
N PHE A 19 -15.82 3.05 2.20
CA PHE A 19 -14.79 2.21 2.80
C PHE A 19 -14.40 2.69 4.21
N GLN A 20 -14.08 3.97 4.37
CA GLN A 20 -13.72 4.54 5.67
C GLN A 20 -14.84 4.43 6.70
N SER A 21 -16.11 4.59 6.29
CA SER A 21 -17.26 4.46 7.21
C SER A 21 -17.47 3.03 7.72
N ILE A 22 -17.18 2.02 6.89
CA ILE A 22 -17.33 0.60 7.22
C ILE A 22 -16.15 0.12 8.06
N PHE A 23 -14.94 0.29 7.53
CA PHE A 23 -13.73 -0.29 8.12
C PHE A 23 -13.07 0.61 9.16
N LYS A 24 -13.42 1.90 9.18
CA LYS A 24 -13.00 2.83 10.22
C LYS A 24 -11.47 2.85 10.41
N PRO A 25 -10.67 2.98 9.33
CA PRO A 25 -9.21 2.85 9.38
C PRO A 25 -8.53 3.86 10.31
N ASP A 26 -9.13 5.04 10.46
CA ASP A 26 -8.58 6.16 11.24
C ASP A 26 -9.11 6.20 12.69
N ASN A 27 -9.92 5.22 13.11
CA ASN A 27 -10.60 5.29 14.41
C ASN A 27 -9.73 4.79 15.56
N GLU A 28 -8.74 5.61 15.94
CA GLU A 28 -7.95 5.44 17.15
C GLU A 28 -8.79 5.48 18.45
N SER A 29 -10.02 6.00 18.40
CA SER A 29 -10.87 6.26 19.57
C SER A 29 -11.79 5.10 20.00
N SER A 30 -11.75 3.93 19.35
CA SER A 30 -12.59 2.79 19.76
C SER A 30 -11.81 1.83 20.66
N SER A 31 -12.37 1.50 21.82
CA SER A 31 -11.81 0.71 22.93
C SER A 31 -11.37 -0.74 22.62
N LYS A 32 -11.32 -1.13 21.34
CA LYS A 32 -10.75 -2.38 20.83
C LYS A 32 -9.87 -2.05 19.62
N LYS A 33 -8.61 -1.71 19.91
CA LYS A 33 -7.60 -1.22 18.95
C LYS A 33 -7.14 -2.34 18.00
N VAL A 34 -7.90 -2.62 16.95
CA VAL A 34 -7.38 -3.40 15.81
C VAL A 34 -6.70 -2.42 14.86
N LYS A 35 -5.38 -2.45 14.79
CA LYS A 35 -4.64 -1.68 13.78
C LYS A 35 -4.83 -2.36 12.42
N LEU A 36 -5.38 -1.62 11.47
CA LEU A 36 -5.53 -2.10 10.10
C LEU A 36 -4.25 -1.81 9.30
N HIS A 37 -3.87 -2.75 8.46
CA HIS A 37 -2.73 -2.67 7.56
C HIS A 37 -3.24 -3.00 6.15
N PHE A 38 -2.84 -2.20 5.18
CA PHE A 38 -3.35 -2.27 3.80
C PHE A 38 -2.24 -2.58 2.81
N VAL A 39 -2.61 -3.27 1.73
CA VAL A 39 -1.75 -3.58 0.60
C VAL A 39 -2.53 -3.24 -0.66
N ALA A 40 -1.88 -2.60 -1.64
CA ALA A 40 -2.52 -2.29 -2.89
C ALA A 40 -2.77 -3.58 -3.70
N GLY A 41 -3.97 -3.72 -4.25
CA GLY A 41 -4.28 -4.76 -5.23
C GLY A 41 -4.10 -4.27 -6.66
N ASN A 42 -4.17 -5.21 -7.61
CA ASN A 42 -4.17 -4.93 -9.04
C ASN A 42 -5.34 -4.03 -9.47
N HIS A 43 -6.46 -4.09 -8.73
CA HIS A 43 -7.60 -3.21 -8.97
C HIS A 43 -7.36 -1.77 -8.52
N ASP A 44 -6.47 -1.56 -7.55
CA ASP A 44 -6.17 -0.23 -7.02
C ASP A 44 -5.14 0.51 -7.88
N ILE A 45 -4.10 -0.18 -8.36
CA ILE A 45 -2.97 0.45 -9.08
C ILE A 45 -2.64 -0.12 -10.47
N GLY A 46 -3.21 -1.27 -10.85
CA GLY A 46 -2.89 -2.00 -12.09
C GLY A 46 -1.92 -3.16 -11.89
N VAL A 47 -1.49 -3.81 -12.98
CA VAL A 47 -0.51 -4.91 -12.96
C VAL A 47 0.33 -4.93 -14.23
N GLY A 48 1.62 -5.27 -14.11
CA GLY A 48 2.55 -5.27 -15.25
C GLY A 48 2.55 -3.92 -15.98
N ASP A 49 2.44 -3.94 -17.30
CA ASP A 49 2.45 -2.73 -18.13
C ASP A 49 1.19 -1.86 -17.98
N THR A 50 0.19 -2.30 -17.21
CA THR A 50 -1.06 -1.57 -16.96
C THR A 50 -1.06 -0.80 -15.63
N ILE A 51 0.08 -0.71 -14.93
CA ILE A 51 0.19 0.11 -13.72
C ILE A 51 -0.03 1.58 -14.06
N VAL A 52 -0.88 2.24 -13.27
CA VAL A 52 -1.33 3.61 -13.52
C VAL A 52 -0.70 4.55 -12.49
N ASN A 53 0.25 5.38 -12.93
CA ASN A 53 1.02 6.26 -12.04
C ASN A 53 0.14 7.17 -11.17
N TRP A 54 -0.92 7.77 -11.73
CA TRP A 54 -1.79 8.63 -10.93
C TRP A 54 -2.57 7.84 -9.86
N ALA A 55 -2.88 6.56 -10.12
CA ALA A 55 -3.57 5.69 -9.17
C ALA A 55 -2.64 5.28 -8.03
N VAL A 56 -1.37 4.98 -8.35
CA VAL A 56 -0.30 4.78 -7.36
C VAL A 56 -0.18 5.98 -6.43
N GLN A 57 -0.12 7.20 -6.99
CA GLN A 57 -0.02 8.41 -6.16
C GLN A 57 -1.27 8.63 -5.30
N ARG A 58 -2.47 8.35 -5.83
CA ARG A 58 -3.71 8.43 -5.05
C ARG A 58 -3.73 7.41 -3.90
N TYR A 59 -3.27 6.18 -4.16
CA TYR A 59 -3.16 5.14 -3.12
C TYR A 59 -2.21 5.60 -2.01
N ARG A 60 -1.00 6.07 -2.35
CA ARG A 60 -0.04 6.59 -1.36
C ARG A 60 -0.59 7.73 -0.53
N HIS A 61 -1.29 8.65 -1.18
CA HIS A 61 -1.84 9.83 -0.51
C HIS A 61 -2.96 9.51 0.50
N ASN A 62 -3.82 8.52 0.21
CA ASN A 62 -5.02 8.26 1.00
C ASN A 62 -4.94 6.99 1.87
N VAL A 63 -4.20 5.98 1.41
CA VAL A 63 -4.13 4.66 2.05
C VAL A 63 -2.80 4.46 2.77
N GLY A 64 -1.69 4.75 2.07
CA GLY A 64 -0.34 4.69 2.64
C GLY A 64 0.69 4.08 1.71
N GLU A 65 1.88 3.86 2.25
CA GLU A 65 3.02 3.34 1.48
C GLU A 65 2.77 1.94 0.93
N LEU A 66 3.39 1.66 -0.23
CA LEU A 66 3.27 0.39 -0.94
C LEU A 66 4.20 -0.69 -0.35
N ASN A 67 5.32 -0.26 0.24
CA ASN A 67 6.32 -1.10 0.86
C ASN A 67 6.58 -0.58 2.28
N TYR A 68 6.34 -1.38 3.31
CA TYR A 68 6.59 -0.98 4.69
C TYR A 68 6.77 -2.18 5.63
N VAL A 69 7.31 -1.90 6.81
CA VAL A 69 7.46 -2.90 7.88
C VAL A 69 6.79 -2.40 9.14
N PHE A 70 6.17 -3.31 9.88
CA PHE A 70 5.69 -3.02 11.21
C PHE A 70 5.96 -4.20 12.13
N GLU A 71 6.05 -3.94 13.42
CA GLU A 71 6.22 -4.99 14.42
C GLU A 71 4.88 -5.38 15.04
N ALA A 72 4.68 -6.69 15.20
CA ALA A 72 3.58 -7.25 15.96
C ALA A 72 4.08 -8.44 16.78
N ASN A 73 3.91 -8.37 18.11
CA ASN A 73 4.28 -9.45 19.03
C ASN A 73 5.72 -9.97 18.85
N GLY A 74 6.70 -9.05 18.74
CA GLY A 74 8.11 -9.39 18.59
C GLY A 74 8.52 -9.93 17.21
N HIS A 75 7.60 -9.89 16.23
CA HIS A 75 7.87 -10.28 14.85
C HIS A 75 7.76 -9.06 13.94
N ALA A 76 8.71 -8.91 13.02
CA ALA A 76 8.59 -7.95 11.93
C ALA A 76 7.67 -8.54 10.85
N ILE A 77 6.62 -7.81 10.51
CA ILE A 77 5.73 -8.11 9.38
C ILE A 77 6.10 -7.18 8.23
N ILE A 78 6.49 -7.79 7.10
CA ILE A 78 6.92 -7.07 5.91
C ILE A 78 5.76 -7.04 4.92
N VAL A 79 5.38 -5.84 4.52
CA VAL A 79 4.42 -5.60 3.44
C VAL A 79 5.20 -5.18 2.21
N LEU A 80 5.10 -5.98 1.16
CA LEU A 80 5.82 -5.82 -0.10
C LEU A 80 4.82 -5.61 -1.23
N ASP A 81 5.03 -4.57 -2.03
CA ASP A 81 4.33 -4.37 -3.28
C ASP A 81 4.92 -5.29 -4.36
N THR A 82 4.32 -6.47 -4.44
CA THR A 82 4.66 -7.50 -5.42
C THR A 82 4.28 -7.11 -6.85
N ILE A 83 3.25 -6.29 -7.01
CA ILE A 83 2.76 -5.82 -8.32
C ILE A 83 3.84 -5.00 -9.01
N SER A 84 4.43 -4.02 -8.30
CA SER A 84 5.54 -3.25 -8.84
C SER A 84 6.82 -4.09 -8.92
N TYR A 85 7.07 -4.98 -7.96
CA TYR A 85 8.27 -5.84 -7.92
C TYR A 85 8.41 -6.72 -9.18
N GLU A 86 7.31 -7.32 -9.63
CA GLU A 86 7.25 -8.21 -10.79
C GLU A 86 7.28 -7.46 -12.13
N ASN A 87 7.16 -6.12 -12.11
CA ASN A 87 7.17 -5.32 -13.32
C ASN A 87 8.53 -5.45 -14.05
N SER A 88 8.50 -5.46 -15.38
CA SER A 88 9.71 -5.53 -16.23
C SER A 88 10.45 -4.19 -16.28
N ASN A 89 9.76 -3.06 -16.07
CA ASN A 89 10.30 -1.71 -16.08
C ASN A 89 11.01 -1.38 -14.76
N SER A 90 12.31 -1.07 -14.85
CA SER A 90 13.14 -0.71 -13.69
C SER A 90 12.66 0.53 -12.94
N ASN A 91 12.00 1.47 -13.62
CA ASN A 91 11.49 2.67 -12.97
C ASN A 91 10.32 2.37 -12.02
N ILE A 92 9.62 1.25 -12.24
CA ILE A 92 8.51 0.80 -11.41
C ILE A 92 9.02 -0.20 -10.36
N ASN A 93 9.80 -1.20 -10.77
CA ASN A 93 10.20 -2.28 -9.86
C ASN A 93 11.32 -1.92 -8.87
N SER A 94 12.09 -0.85 -9.13
CA SER A 94 13.32 -0.58 -8.39
C SER A 94 13.09 -0.27 -6.91
N GLU A 95 11.96 0.36 -6.58
CA GLU A 95 11.60 0.67 -5.19
C GLU A 95 11.34 -0.63 -4.39
N SER A 96 10.41 -1.46 -4.86
CA SER A 96 10.07 -2.74 -4.19
C SER A 96 11.26 -3.70 -4.11
N ARG A 97 12.10 -3.76 -5.16
CA ARG A 97 13.32 -4.58 -5.16
C ARG A 97 14.34 -4.08 -4.14
N ARG A 98 14.58 -2.77 -4.08
CA ARG A 98 15.50 -2.17 -3.10
C ARG A 98 14.99 -2.37 -1.67
N PHE A 99 13.69 -2.25 -1.45
CA PHE A 99 13.06 -2.51 -0.16
C PHE A 99 13.27 -3.97 0.26
N LEU A 100 13.00 -4.95 -0.62
CA LEU A 100 13.22 -6.36 -0.33
C LEU A 100 14.70 -6.68 -0.03
N ASP A 101 15.62 -6.11 -0.81
CA ASP A 101 17.07 -6.24 -0.58
C ASP A 101 17.49 -5.65 0.76
N TYR A 102 16.83 -4.60 1.22
CA TYR A 102 17.12 -3.96 2.49
C TYR A 102 16.66 -4.82 3.67
N VAL A 103 15.40 -5.28 3.64
CA VAL A 103 14.83 -6.08 4.74
C VAL A 103 15.45 -7.48 4.82
N SER A 104 15.82 -8.09 3.68
CA SER A 104 16.50 -9.39 3.65
C SER A 104 17.92 -9.36 4.24
N LYS A 105 18.58 -8.20 4.23
CA LYS A 105 19.92 -8.01 4.82
C LYS A 105 19.88 -7.71 6.32
N GLY A 106 18.70 -7.72 6.96
CA GLY A 106 18.55 -7.52 8.40
C GLY A 106 19.03 -6.15 8.91
N LYS A 107 19.07 -5.14 8.03
CA LYS A 107 19.46 -3.77 8.44
C LYS A 107 18.34 -3.16 9.29
N ASN A 108 18.72 -2.51 10.39
CA ASN A 108 17.82 -1.90 11.39
C ASN A 108 16.60 -1.22 10.76
N LEU A 109 15.44 -1.87 10.88
CA LEU A 109 14.16 -1.46 10.29
C LEU A 109 13.58 -0.14 10.84
N MET A 110 14.26 0.48 11.82
CA MET A 110 13.85 1.72 12.48
C MET A 110 14.29 3.01 11.76
N THR A 111 14.97 2.93 10.62
CA THR A 111 15.35 4.09 9.81
C THR A 111 14.84 3.95 8.37
N ILE A 112 13.53 4.15 8.20
CA ILE A 112 12.93 4.37 6.89
C ILE A 112 12.28 5.77 6.94
N PRO A 113 12.73 6.74 6.12
CA PRO A 113 12.08 8.05 6.00
C PRO A 113 10.72 7.97 5.32
#